data_AF-A0A9D8VP77-F1
#
_entry.id   AF-A0A9D8VP77-F1
#
_cell.length_a   1.000
_cell.length_b   1.000
_cell.length_c   1.000
_cell.angle_alpha   90.00
_cell.angle_beta   90.00
_cell.angle_gamma   90.00
#
_symmetry.space_group_name_H-M   'P 1'
#
loop_
_entity.id
_entity.type
_entity.pdbx_description
1 polymer ?
#
loop_
_entity_poly.entity_id
_entity_poly.type
_entity_poly.pdbx_seq_one_letter_code
_entity_poly.pdbx_strand_id
1 'polypeptide(L)'
;MAMPITATITMTTETPKRPRIETITTGAALKDWYWLKQEIVDHARNLGVSPYGGKFAIIDRVAHFLDTGERRKPSYEQGPARRQTSPASMFDWAHGAITRDTIIDAGYRNNHNVRAFLARETGRKITFNIAFMDWMKANAGKTMGDAAHEWLRLDAERKAGVKATIPYHNQFNAYVRAFFDDNPGRSMDDARHFWKLKRGLPGHNRYERSDLDLTE
;
A
#
# COMPACT_ATOMS: atom_id res chain seq x y z
N MET A 1 28.81 5.55 -57.52
CA MET A 1 27.62 6.40 -57.25
C MET A 1 26.68 5.55 -56.39
N ALA A 2 26.73 5.73 -55.07
CA ALA A 2 25.92 4.97 -54.12
C ALA A 2 25.18 5.97 -53.23
N MET A 3 23.84 5.89 -53.23
CA MET A 3 22.98 6.68 -52.36
C MET A 3 22.68 5.87 -51.10
N PRO A 4 22.86 6.41 -49.89
CA PRO A 4 22.38 5.75 -48.69
C PRO A 4 20.86 5.97 -48.54
N ILE A 5 20.14 4.87 -48.34
CA ILE A 5 18.71 4.89 -48.00
C ILE A 5 18.63 5.11 -46.49
N THR A 6 18.35 6.34 -46.07
CA THR A 6 18.03 6.63 -44.67
C THR A 6 16.57 6.21 -44.41
N ALA A 7 16.39 5.07 -43.77
CA ALA A 7 15.09 4.65 -43.24
C ALA A 7 14.81 5.45 -41.96
N THR A 8 13.99 6.49 -42.06
CA THR A 8 13.43 7.19 -40.90
C THR A 8 12.43 6.26 -40.22
N ILE A 9 12.81 5.64 -39.10
CA ILE A 9 11.88 4.92 -38.23
C ILE A 9 11.05 5.98 -37.50
N THR A 10 9.84 6.23 -37.98
CA THR A 10 8.84 7.01 -37.25
C THR A 10 8.36 6.14 -36.08
N MET A 11 8.91 6.36 -34.88
CA MET A 11 8.34 5.81 -33.65
C MET A 11 7.05 6.58 -33.38
N THR A 12 5.93 6.06 -33.85
CA THR A 12 4.60 6.49 -33.40
C THR A 12 4.49 6.12 -31.92
N THR A 13 4.75 7.07 -31.03
CA THR A 13 4.56 6.92 -29.58
C THR A 13 3.08 7.04 -29.26
N GLU A 14 2.29 6.04 -29.65
CA GLU A 14 0.94 5.89 -29.11
C GLU A 14 1.08 5.31 -27.71
N THR A 15 0.67 6.08 -26.70
CA THR A 15 0.72 5.65 -25.30
C THR A 15 -0.09 4.37 -25.14
N PRO A 16 0.51 3.24 -24.71
CA PRO A 16 -0.21 1.98 -24.63
C PRO A 16 -1.32 2.09 -23.58
N LYS A 17 -2.57 1.94 -24.03
CA LYS A 17 -3.74 1.94 -23.16
C LYS A 17 -3.77 0.66 -22.32
N ARG A 18 -4.00 0.80 -21.01
CA ARG A 18 -4.16 -0.35 -20.10
C ARG A 18 -5.17 -1.37 -20.64
N PRO A 19 -4.76 -2.64 -20.84
CA PRO A 19 -5.63 -3.67 -21.40
C PRO A 19 -6.72 -4.05 -20.41
N ARG A 20 -7.75 -4.75 -20.91
CA ARG A 20 -8.71 -5.44 -20.06
C ARG A 20 -8.01 -6.60 -19.37
N ILE A 21 -8.28 -6.83 -18.09
CA ILE A 21 -7.54 -7.86 -17.35
C ILE A 21 -7.78 -9.26 -17.92
N GLU A 22 -8.97 -9.49 -18.49
CA GLU A 22 -9.37 -10.75 -19.09
C GLU A 22 -8.58 -11.10 -20.36
N THR A 23 -7.93 -10.12 -21.00
CA THR A 23 -7.11 -10.38 -22.20
C THR A 23 -5.67 -10.77 -21.85
N ILE A 24 -5.29 -10.75 -20.58
CA ILE A 24 -3.95 -11.11 -20.13
C ILE A 24 -3.82 -12.63 -20.05
N THR A 25 -2.83 -13.18 -20.73
CA THR A 25 -2.60 -14.63 -20.83
C THR A 25 -1.35 -15.11 -20.11
N THR A 26 -0.45 -14.23 -19.68
CA THR A 26 0.79 -14.59 -18.98
C THR A 26 0.94 -13.82 -17.67
N GLY A 27 1.64 -14.42 -16.71
CA GLY A 27 1.94 -13.81 -15.42
C GLY A 27 2.87 -12.61 -15.54
N ALA A 28 3.81 -12.63 -16.49
CA ALA A 28 4.66 -11.49 -16.79
C ALA A 28 3.83 -10.28 -17.26
N ALA A 29 2.94 -10.48 -18.23
CA ALA A 29 2.04 -9.42 -18.71
C ALA A 29 1.12 -8.93 -17.59
N LEU A 30 0.61 -9.81 -16.73
CA LEU A 30 -0.23 -9.40 -15.60
C LEU A 30 0.52 -8.46 -14.63
N LYS A 31 1.77 -8.79 -14.32
CA LYS A 31 2.61 -8.04 -13.37
C LYS A 31 3.11 -6.71 -13.92
N ASP A 32 3.09 -6.56 -15.24
CA ASP A 32 3.51 -5.34 -15.92
C ASP A 32 2.48 -4.21 -15.77
N TRP A 33 1.24 -4.51 -15.38
CA TRP A 33 0.19 -3.49 -15.25
C TRP A 33 -0.25 -3.24 -13.81
N TYR A 34 -0.68 -2.01 -13.53
CA TYR A 34 -1.32 -1.68 -12.26
C TYR A 34 -2.81 -2.06 -12.26
N TRP A 35 -3.20 -2.87 -11.28
CA TRP A 35 -4.58 -3.31 -11.10
C TRP A 35 -5.19 -2.82 -9.79
N LEU A 36 -6.47 -2.46 -9.77
CA LEU A 36 -7.20 -2.27 -8.52
C LEU A 36 -7.39 -3.62 -7.84
N LYS A 37 -7.49 -3.60 -6.50
CA LYS A 37 -7.70 -4.84 -5.74
C LYS A 37 -8.95 -5.58 -6.19
N GLN A 38 -10.03 -4.85 -6.47
CA GLN A 38 -11.30 -5.44 -6.89
C GLN A 38 -11.17 -6.11 -8.28
N GLU A 39 -10.50 -5.46 -9.23
CA GLU A 39 -10.23 -6.02 -10.57
C GLU A 39 -9.50 -7.37 -10.47
N ILE A 40 -8.43 -7.44 -9.66
CA ILE A 40 -7.70 -8.70 -9.43
C ILE A 40 -8.56 -9.76 -8.74
N VAL A 41 -9.36 -9.36 -7.76
CA VAL A 41 -10.23 -10.28 -7.02
C VAL A 41 -11.27 -10.90 -7.93
N ASP A 42 -11.90 -10.11 -8.80
CA ASP A 42 -12.93 -10.59 -9.72
C ASP A 42 -12.34 -11.46 -10.82
N HIS A 43 -11.18 -11.07 -11.36
CA HIS A 43 -10.47 -11.89 -12.32
C HIS A 43 -10.00 -13.23 -11.71
N ALA A 44 -9.49 -13.23 -10.47
CA ALA A 44 -9.15 -14.46 -9.76
C ALA A 44 -10.35 -15.40 -9.61
N ARG A 45 -11.53 -14.87 -9.25
CA ARG A 45 -12.77 -15.65 -9.16
C ARG A 45 -13.17 -16.25 -10.50
N ASN A 46 -13.10 -15.48 -11.58
CA ASN A 46 -13.42 -15.93 -12.93
C ASN A 46 -12.52 -17.09 -13.40
N LEU A 47 -11.25 -17.09 -12.99
CA LEU A 47 -10.30 -18.18 -13.29
C LEU A 47 -10.40 -19.38 -12.32
N GLY A 48 -11.24 -19.30 -11.29
CA GLY A 48 -11.31 -20.28 -10.22
C GLY A 48 -10.04 -20.32 -9.35
N VAL A 49 -9.30 -19.21 -9.30
CA VAL A 49 -8.14 -19.01 -8.42
C VAL A 49 -8.63 -18.37 -7.13
N SER A 50 -8.02 -18.74 -6.00
CA SER A 50 -8.42 -18.20 -4.71
C SER A 50 -8.21 -16.68 -4.64
N PRO A 51 -9.22 -15.87 -4.24
CA PRO A 51 -9.12 -14.41 -4.20
C PRO A 51 -8.67 -13.84 -2.83
N TYR A 52 -8.25 -14.68 -1.88
CA TYR A 52 -7.99 -14.25 -0.49
C TYR A 52 -6.56 -13.78 -0.24
N GLY A 53 -6.38 -12.65 0.43
CA GLY A 53 -5.05 -12.14 0.84
C GLY A 53 -4.81 -10.68 0.43
N GLY A 54 -3.54 -10.25 0.50
CA GLY A 54 -3.11 -8.96 -0.02
C GLY A 54 -3.16 -8.91 -1.56
N LYS A 55 -3.27 -7.71 -2.15
CA LYS A 55 -3.37 -7.52 -3.61
C LYS A 55 -2.26 -8.27 -4.36
N PHE A 56 -1.01 -8.09 -3.94
CA PHE A 56 0.14 -8.74 -4.58
C PHE A 56 0.12 -10.26 -4.46
N ALA A 57 -0.28 -10.81 -3.31
CA ALA A 57 -0.43 -12.26 -3.14
C ALA A 57 -1.56 -12.85 -4.03
N ILE A 58 -2.59 -12.06 -4.37
CA ILE A 58 -3.58 -12.49 -5.37
C ILE A 58 -2.98 -12.40 -6.78
N ILE A 59 -2.29 -11.31 -7.12
CA ILE A 59 -1.57 -11.16 -8.41
C ILE A 59 -0.59 -12.32 -8.63
N ASP A 60 0.22 -12.67 -7.63
CA ASP A 60 1.21 -13.74 -7.75
C ASP A 60 0.57 -15.10 -8.00
N ARG A 61 -0.59 -15.37 -7.39
CA ARG A 61 -1.32 -16.62 -7.63
C ARG A 61 -2.01 -16.65 -8.98
N VAL A 62 -2.60 -15.53 -9.41
CA VAL A 62 -3.17 -15.44 -10.77
C VAL A 62 -2.06 -15.59 -11.81
N ALA A 63 -0.94 -14.88 -11.65
CA ALA A 63 0.21 -14.99 -12.53
C ALA A 63 0.74 -16.42 -12.62
N HIS A 64 0.91 -17.09 -11.47
CA HIS A 64 1.32 -18.48 -11.44
C HIS A 64 0.33 -19.41 -12.18
N PHE A 65 -0.97 -19.21 -12.00
CA PHE A 65 -1.99 -19.97 -12.73
C PHE A 65 -1.93 -19.71 -14.24
N LEU A 66 -1.75 -18.46 -14.67
CA LEU A 66 -1.60 -18.12 -16.10
C LEU A 66 -0.37 -18.80 -16.72
N ASP A 67 0.74 -18.87 -15.98
CA ASP A 67 2.00 -19.45 -16.49
C ASP A 67 2.03 -20.99 -16.45
N THR A 68 1.30 -21.64 -15.54
CA THR A 68 1.44 -23.09 -15.27
C THR A 68 0.15 -23.90 -15.34
N GLY A 69 -1.02 -23.24 -15.27
CA GLY A 69 -2.32 -23.88 -15.10
C GLY A 69 -2.60 -24.38 -13.66
N GLU A 70 -1.64 -24.27 -12.75
CA GLU A 70 -1.75 -24.80 -11.39
C GLU A 70 -2.43 -23.83 -10.42
N ARG A 71 -3.29 -24.37 -9.55
CA ARG A 71 -4.02 -23.58 -8.54
C ARG A 71 -3.36 -23.71 -7.17
N ARG A 72 -2.76 -22.61 -6.71
CA ARG A 72 -2.21 -22.53 -5.35
C ARG A 72 -3.27 -22.09 -4.35
N LYS A 73 -3.32 -22.79 -3.22
CA LYS A 73 -4.04 -22.30 -2.03
C LYS A 73 -3.31 -21.05 -1.50
N PRO A 74 -4.03 -20.10 -0.88
CA PRO A 74 -3.37 -19.02 -0.17
C PRO A 74 -2.44 -19.63 0.88
N SER A 75 -1.17 -19.21 0.90
CA SER A 75 -0.31 -19.53 2.04
C SER A 75 -0.91 -18.84 3.27
N TYR A 76 -1.25 -19.62 4.29
CA TYR A 76 -1.79 -19.09 5.54
C TYR A 76 -0.79 -18.21 6.29
N GLU A 77 0.48 -18.22 5.87
CA GLU A 77 1.56 -17.36 6.35
C GLU A 77 1.43 -15.90 5.85
N GLN A 78 0.73 -15.65 4.73
CA GLN A 78 0.60 -14.31 4.13
C GLN A 78 -0.84 -13.80 3.99
N GLY A 79 -1.84 -14.60 4.37
CA GLY A 79 -3.19 -14.11 4.62
C GLY A 79 -3.26 -13.37 5.96
N PRO A 80 -4.29 -12.53 6.21
CA PRO A 80 -4.62 -12.26 7.60
C PRO A 80 -4.77 -13.62 8.27
N ALA A 81 -4.03 -13.83 9.37
CA ALA A 81 -4.10 -15.05 10.14
C ALA A 81 -5.57 -15.46 10.20
N ARG A 82 -5.88 -16.71 9.82
CA ARG A 82 -7.19 -17.32 10.02
C ARG A 82 -7.65 -16.77 11.36
N ARG A 83 -8.81 -16.07 11.40
CA ARG A 83 -9.31 -15.39 12.59
C ARG A 83 -9.48 -16.47 13.66
N GLN A 84 -8.36 -16.86 14.29
CA GLN A 84 -8.32 -17.49 15.58
C GLN A 84 -9.19 -16.55 16.35
N THR A 85 -10.28 -17.08 16.89
CA THR A 85 -11.11 -16.39 17.86
C THR A 85 -10.13 -15.75 18.82
N SER A 86 -9.82 -14.48 18.57
CA SER A 86 -8.85 -13.78 19.38
C SER A 86 -9.45 -13.86 20.77
N PRO A 87 -8.64 -14.11 21.82
CA PRO A 87 -9.14 -14.03 23.18
C PRO A 87 -10.03 -12.80 23.27
N ALA A 88 -11.24 -12.96 23.82
CA ALA A 88 -12.15 -11.84 23.96
C ALA A 88 -11.38 -10.67 24.58
N SER A 89 -11.51 -9.49 23.98
CA SER A 89 -10.90 -8.26 24.50
C SER A 89 -11.19 -8.19 25.99
N MET A 90 -10.15 -8.05 26.81
CA MET A 90 -10.31 -7.91 28.26
C MET A 90 -10.76 -6.49 28.61
N PHE A 91 -10.63 -5.56 27.67
CA PHE A 91 -11.01 -4.16 27.81
C PHE A 91 -12.10 -3.74 26.81
N ASP A 92 -13.05 -2.91 27.24
CA ASP A 92 -13.98 -2.22 26.34
C ASP A 92 -13.27 -1.03 25.69
N TRP A 93 -12.63 -1.24 24.54
CA TRP A 93 -11.94 -0.18 23.82
C TRP A 93 -12.87 0.94 23.34
N ALA A 94 -14.16 0.67 23.16
CA ALA A 94 -15.10 1.64 22.62
C ALA A 94 -15.54 2.66 23.67
N HIS A 95 -15.80 2.22 24.91
CA HIS A 95 -16.37 3.08 25.95
C HIS A 95 -15.60 3.07 27.28
N GLY A 96 -14.70 2.11 27.48
CA GLY A 96 -13.90 1.99 28.70
C GLY A 96 -12.98 3.20 28.88
N ALA A 97 -12.79 3.60 30.15
CA ALA A 97 -11.87 4.68 30.49
C ALA A 97 -10.42 4.21 30.30
N ILE A 98 -9.76 4.69 29.24
CA ILE A 98 -8.35 4.37 28.98
C ILE A 98 -7.46 5.18 29.93
N THR A 99 -6.60 4.46 30.64
CA THR A 99 -5.57 4.97 31.56
C THR A 99 -4.18 4.61 31.04
N ARG A 100 -3.14 5.17 31.67
CA ARG A 100 -1.74 4.83 31.33
C ARG A 100 -1.47 3.34 31.53
N ASP A 101 -2.11 2.70 32.50
CA ASP A 101 -1.92 1.27 32.83
C ASP A 101 -2.80 0.32 32.01
N THR A 102 -3.67 0.84 31.13
CA THR A 102 -4.52 -0.01 30.28
C THR A 102 -3.65 -0.86 29.35
N ILE A 103 -3.79 -2.18 29.42
CA ILE A 103 -3.02 -3.13 28.63
C ILE A 103 -3.55 -3.21 27.20
N ILE A 104 -2.64 -3.16 26.23
CA ILE A 104 -2.92 -3.36 24.80
C ILE A 104 -3.18 -4.86 24.58
N ASP A 105 -4.43 -5.21 24.30
CA ASP A 105 -4.84 -6.59 24.05
C ASP A 105 -5.24 -6.82 22.57
N ALA A 106 -5.73 -8.02 22.26
CA ALA A 106 -6.13 -8.41 20.90
C ALA A 106 -7.35 -7.62 20.37
N GLY A 107 -8.12 -6.99 21.27
CA GLY A 107 -9.26 -6.14 20.95
C GLY A 107 -8.91 -4.71 20.55
N TYR A 108 -7.65 -4.29 20.72
CA TYR A 108 -7.21 -2.93 20.41
C TYR A 108 -7.62 -2.46 19.01
N ARG A 109 -8.20 -1.26 18.92
CA ARG A 109 -8.54 -0.57 17.67
C ARG A 109 -8.26 0.93 17.78
N ASN A 110 -7.80 1.55 16.68
CA ASN A 110 -7.59 3.00 16.57
C ASN A 110 -8.92 3.79 16.46
N ASN A 111 -9.77 3.66 17.46
CA ASN A 111 -11.05 4.36 17.51
C ASN A 111 -10.91 5.78 18.08
N HIS A 112 -12.03 6.47 18.22
CA HIS A 112 -12.07 7.83 18.76
C HIS A 112 -11.61 7.90 20.23
N ASN A 113 -11.92 6.89 21.04
CA ASN A 113 -11.53 6.81 22.46
C ASN A 113 -10.00 6.71 22.62
N VAL A 114 -9.36 5.79 21.89
CA VAL A 114 -7.88 5.66 21.84
C VAL A 114 -7.23 6.95 21.36
N ARG A 115 -7.81 7.59 20.33
CA ARG A 115 -7.34 8.88 19.82
C ARG A 115 -7.41 9.98 20.88
N ALA A 116 -8.53 10.07 21.60
CA ALA A 116 -8.74 11.06 22.65
C ALA A 116 -7.76 10.85 23.80
N PHE A 117 -7.57 9.61 24.25
CA PHE A 117 -6.59 9.26 25.28
C PHE A 117 -5.17 9.68 24.87
N LEU A 118 -4.70 9.22 23.71
CA LEU A 118 -3.33 9.51 23.26
C LEU A 118 -3.13 11.02 23.02
N ALA A 119 -4.14 11.73 22.52
CA ALA A 119 -4.05 13.18 22.33
C ALA A 119 -3.94 13.93 23.67
N ARG A 120 -4.71 13.51 24.69
CA ARG A 120 -4.60 14.05 26.06
C ARG A 120 -3.23 13.76 26.67
N GLU A 121 -2.78 12.52 26.57
CA GLU A 121 -1.53 12.06 27.18
C GLU A 121 -0.29 12.71 26.54
N THR A 122 -0.30 12.91 25.23
CA THR A 122 0.84 13.49 24.50
C THR A 122 0.77 15.01 24.35
N GLY A 123 -0.38 15.62 24.66
CA GLY A 123 -0.65 17.05 24.43
C GLY A 123 -0.63 17.44 22.95
N ARG A 124 -0.77 16.48 22.02
CA ARG A 124 -0.62 16.70 20.57
C ARG A 124 -1.69 15.96 19.78
N LYS A 125 -1.93 16.41 18.54
CA LYS A 125 -2.77 15.67 17.59
C LYS A 125 -2.03 14.41 17.13
N ILE A 126 -2.63 13.25 17.39
CA ILE A 126 -2.05 11.94 17.08
C ILE A 126 -2.18 11.60 15.59
N THR A 127 -1.07 11.14 15.03
CA THR A 127 -1.01 10.51 13.70
C THR A 127 -0.58 9.06 13.85
N PHE A 128 -1.37 8.14 13.32
CA PHE A 128 -1.06 6.70 13.31
C PHE A 128 -0.28 6.38 12.04
N ASN A 129 1.04 6.52 12.10
CA ASN A 129 1.93 6.15 11.01
C ASN A 129 2.26 4.64 11.03
N ILE A 130 2.91 4.16 9.97
CA ILE A 130 3.26 2.74 9.82
C ILE A 130 4.13 2.25 10.97
N ALA A 131 5.18 3.01 11.33
CA ALA A 131 6.10 2.64 12.42
C ALA A 131 5.38 2.45 13.76
N PHE A 132 4.50 3.38 14.12
CA PHE A 132 3.71 3.28 15.34
C PHE A 132 2.75 2.10 15.30
N MET A 133 2.09 1.87 14.16
CA MET A 133 1.18 0.72 14.01
C MET A 133 1.89 -0.62 14.06
N ASP A 134 3.12 -0.71 13.56
CA ASP A 134 3.92 -1.92 13.64
C ASP A 134 4.44 -2.15 15.06
N TRP A 135 4.82 -1.08 15.77
CA TRP A 135 5.11 -1.15 17.20
C TRP A 135 3.89 -1.64 17.99
N MET A 136 2.69 -1.09 17.77
CA MET A 136 1.46 -1.51 18.46
C MET A 136 1.18 -3.00 18.27
N LYS A 137 1.41 -3.54 17.06
CA LYS A 137 1.22 -4.98 16.78
C LYS A 137 2.28 -5.86 17.44
N ALA A 138 3.54 -5.41 17.46
CA ALA A 138 4.65 -6.15 18.03
C ALA A 138 4.68 -6.12 19.57
N ASN A 139 3.93 -5.19 20.18
CA ASN A 139 3.97 -4.93 21.62
C ASN A 139 2.60 -5.18 22.30
N ALA A 140 1.85 -6.20 21.86
CA ALA A 140 0.71 -6.69 22.61
C ALA A 140 1.14 -7.08 24.03
N GLY A 141 0.37 -6.67 25.05
CA GLY A 141 0.73 -6.81 26.46
C GLY A 141 1.41 -5.59 27.08
N LYS A 142 1.88 -4.62 26.29
CA LYS A 142 2.34 -3.32 26.81
C LYS A 142 1.18 -2.41 27.20
N THR A 143 1.49 -1.33 27.91
CA THR A 143 0.50 -0.37 28.39
C THR A 143 0.22 0.74 27.37
N MET A 144 -0.92 1.40 27.51
CA MET A 144 -1.24 2.61 26.74
C MET A 144 -0.34 3.80 27.10
N GLY A 145 0.28 3.80 28.29
CA GLY A 145 1.37 4.73 28.65
C GLY A 145 2.64 4.49 27.84
N ASP A 146 3.03 3.23 27.63
CA ASP A 146 4.15 2.87 26.74
C ASP A 146 3.87 3.30 25.29
N ALA A 147 2.63 3.13 24.84
CA ALA A 147 2.22 3.57 23.50
C ALA A 147 2.32 5.09 23.34
N ALA A 148 1.94 5.87 24.36
CA ALA A 148 2.08 7.31 24.32
C ALA A 148 3.56 7.75 24.28
N HIS A 149 4.41 7.10 25.08
CA HIS A 149 5.85 7.36 25.07
C HIS A 149 6.47 7.02 23.71
N GLU A 150 6.17 5.84 23.15
CA GLU A 150 6.68 5.47 21.83
C GLU A 150 6.18 6.43 20.74
N TRP A 151 4.92 6.86 20.81
CA TRP A 151 4.40 7.83 19.86
C TRP A 151 5.18 9.16 19.91
N LEU A 152 5.50 9.66 21.11
CA LEU A 152 6.31 10.88 21.28
C LEU A 152 7.71 10.71 20.71
N ARG A 153 8.34 9.54 20.91
CA ARG A 153 9.65 9.20 20.36
C ARG A 153 9.63 9.26 18.82
N LEU A 154 8.63 8.62 18.20
CA LEU A 154 8.43 8.61 16.74
C LEU A 154 8.06 10.00 16.18
N ASP A 155 7.32 10.81 16.93
CA ASP A 155 7.02 12.20 16.56
C ASP A 155 8.27 13.07 16.56
N ALA A 156 9.15 12.88 17.54
CA ALA A 156 10.43 13.58 17.62
C ALA A 156 11.37 13.19 16.46
N GLU A 157 11.51 11.90 16.16
CA GLU A 157 12.29 11.42 15.00
C GLU A 157 11.77 12.00 13.69
N ARG A 158 10.45 12.00 13.49
CA ARG A 158 9.84 12.58 12.30
C ARG A 158 10.15 14.07 12.17
N LYS A 159 10.11 14.82 13.27
CA LYS A 159 10.46 16.25 13.30
C LYS A 159 11.95 16.49 13.04
N ALA A 160 12.80 15.57 13.44
CA ALA A 160 14.22 15.56 13.10
C ALA A 160 14.50 15.13 11.63
N GLY A 161 13.45 14.88 10.84
CA GLY A 161 13.59 14.55 9.41
C GLY A 161 13.73 13.06 9.12
N VAL A 162 13.57 12.17 10.12
CA VAL A 162 13.62 10.72 9.89
C VAL A 162 12.43 10.29 9.03
N LYS A 163 12.72 9.82 7.82
CA LYS A 163 11.72 9.31 6.88
C LYS A 163 11.47 7.83 7.13
N ALA A 164 10.25 7.48 7.57
CA ALA A 164 9.85 6.08 7.72
C ALA A 164 9.86 5.33 6.38
N THR A 165 10.36 4.10 6.35
CA THR A 165 10.32 3.21 5.18
C THR A 165 8.88 2.98 4.74
N ILE A 166 8.59 3.19 3.44
CA ILE A 166 7.28 2.88 2.86
C ILE A 166 7.35 1.43 2.35
N PRO A 167 6.49 0.53 2.85
CA PRO A 167 6.43 -0.84 2.33
C PRO A 167 6.16 -0.85 0.83
N TYR A 168 6.80 -1.76 0.10
CA TYR A 168 6.69 -1.89 -1.36
C TYR A 168 5.23 -1.90 -1.87
N HIS A 169 4.31 -2.49 -1.11
CA HIS A 169 2.90 -2.58 -1.51
C HIS A 169 2.15 -1.23 -1.48
N ASN A 170 2.68 -0.22 -0.79
CA ASN A 170 2.10 1.13 -0.70
C ASN A 170 2.61 2.04 -1.84
N GLN A 171 2.42 1.57 -3.08
CA GLN A 171 2.94 2.23 -4.29
C GLN A 171 2.56 3.71 -4.39
N PHE A 172 1.29 4.05 -4.13
CA PHE A 172 0.83 5.45 -4.19
C PHE A 172 1.57 6.35 -3.19
N ASN A 173 1.74 5.90 -1.94
CA ASN A 173 2.44 6.72 -0.94
C ASN A 173 3.94 6.88 -1.29
N ALA A 174 4.54 5.83 -1.86
CA ALA A 174 5.93 5.89 -2.35
C ALA A 174 6.06 6.89 -3.50
N TYR A 175 5.14 6.83 -4.47
CA TYR A 175 5.05 7.77 -5.58
C TYR A 175 4.89 9.21 -5.09
N VAL A 176 3.90 9.47 -4.23
CA VAL A 176 3.60 10.82 -3.71
C VAL A 176 4.78 11.40 -2.94
N ARG A 177 5.49 10.59 -2.15
CA ARG A 177 6.69 11.07 -1.44
C ARG A 177 7.78 11.49 -2.43
N ALA A 178 8.09 10.65 -3.41
CA ALA A 178 9.10 10.96 -4.43
C ALA A 178 8.69 12.17 -5.30
N PHE A 179 7.40 12.27 -5.64
CA PHE A 179 6.84 13.41 -6.35
C PHE A 179 7.08 14.72 -5.59
N PHE A 180 6.79 14.79 -4.29
CA PHE A 180 7.00 16.03 -3.53
C PHE A 180 8.47 16.31 -3.18
N ASP A 181 9.30 15.27 -3.07
CA ASP A 181 10.75 15.43 -2.89
C ASP A 181 11.37 16.13 -4.13
N ASP A 182 10.90 15.81 -5.34
CA ASP A 182 11.38 16.42 -6.60
C ASP A 182 10.62 17.70 -7.01
N ASN A 183 9.40 17.91 -6.50
CA ASN A 183 8.51 19.00 -6.91
C ASN A 183 7.98 19.80 -5.71
N PRO A 184 8.86 20.53 -4.99
CA PRO A 184 8.42 21.37 -3.88
C PRO A 184 7.44 22.45 -4.39
N GLY A 185 6.28 22.57 -3.73
CA GLY A 185 5.26 23.57 -4.05
C GLY A 185 4.13 23.10 -4.98
N ARG A 186 4.23 21.88 -5.56
CA ARG A 186 3.09 21.28 -6.25
C ARG A 186 1.96 20.92 -5.28
N SER A 187 0.77 20.67 -5.83
CA SER A 187 -0.41 20.28 -5.05
C SER A 187 -0.54 18.75 -4.94
N MET A 188 -1.35 18.30 -3.99
CA MET A 188 -1.75 16.88 -3.92
C MET A 188 -2.61 16.47 -5.11
N ASP A 189 -3.33 17.41 -5.73
CA ASP A 189 -4.13 17.13 -6.92
C ASP A 189 -3.24 16.89 -8.14
N ASP A 190 -2.12 17.60 -8.27
CA ASP A 190 -1.09 17.30 -9.27
C ASP A 190 -0.54 15.89 -9.09
N ALA A 191 -0.17 15.52 -7.85
CA ALA A 191 0.34 14.20 -7.54
C ALA A 191 -0.67 13.09 -7.89
N ARG A 192 -1.96 13.31 -7.62
CA ARG A 192 -3.05 12.39 -7.99
C ARG A 192 -3.27 12.32 -9.49
N HIS A 193 -3.18 13.45 -10.19
CA HIS A 193 -3.32 13.53 -11.63
C HIS A 193 -2.23 12.70 -12.33
N PHE A 194 -0.96 12.96 -12.04
CA PHE A 194 0.14 12.21 -12.66
C PHE A 194 0.19 10.75 -12.20
N TRP A 195 -0.18 10.46 -10.94
CA TRP A 195 -0.37 9.07 -10.50
C TRP A 195 -1.43 8.32 -11.32
N LYS A 196 -2.55 8.98 -11.67
CA LYS A 196 -3.62 8.40 -12.51
C LYS A 196 -3.09 8.06 -13.90
N LEU A 197 -2.25 8.93 -14.48
CA LEU A 197 -1.62 8.71 -15.79
C LEU A 197 -0.56 7.59 -15.71
N LYS A 198 0.37 7.68 -14.74
CA LYS A 198 1.47 6.70 -14.56
C LYS A 198 0.96 5.27 -14.42
N ARG A 199 -0.06 5.05 -13.58
CA ARG A 199 -0.64 3.71 -13.38
C ARG A 199 -1.42 3.19 -14.59
N GLY A 200 -1.64 4.04 -15.59
CA GLY A 200 -2.21 3.70 -16.89
C GLY A 200 -1.17 3.20 -17.89
N LEU A 201 0.11 3.21 -17.53
CA LEU A 201 1.24 2.71 -18.33
C LEU A 201 1.71 1.34 -17.81
N PRO A 202 2.35 0.54 -18.67
CA PRO A 202 3.05 -0.66 -18.24
C PRO A 202 4.31 -0.32 -17.43
N GLY A 203 4.77 -1.28 -16.62
CA GLY A 203 5.97 -1.21 -15.81
C GLY A 203 5.73 -0.78 -14.37
N HIS A 204 6.75 -0.15 -13.79
CA HIS A 204 6.70 0.25 -12.39
C HIS A 204 5.99 1.59 -12.17
N ASN A 205 5.35 1.74 -11.01
CA ASN A 205 4.64 2.97 -10.64
C ASN A 205 5.46 3.82 -9.65
N ARG A 206 6.77 3.88 -9.83
CA ARG A 206 7.63 4.85 -9.12
C ARG A 206 7.57 6.17 -9.87
N TYR A 207 7.65 7.28 -9.13
CA TYR A 207 7.69 8.61 -9.73
C TYR A 207 8.97 8.79 -10.56
N GLU A 208 8.81 9.36 -11.74
CA GLU A 208 9.89 9.83 -12.62
C GLU A 208 9.58 11.25 -13.07
N ARG A 209 10.60 12.07 -13.33
CA ARG A 209 10.39 13.47 -13.75
C ARG A 209 9.60 13.58 -15.05
N SER A 210 9.80 12.64 -15.97
CA SER A 210 9.04 12.51 -17.22
C SER A 210 7.56 12.23 -17.01
N ASP A 211 7.12 11.85 -15.80
CA ASP A 211 5.70 11.69 -15.50
C ASP A 211 4.95 13.03 -15.63
N LEU A 212 5.64 14.17 -15.49
CA LEU A 212 5.05 15.50 -15.69
C LEU A 212 4.71 15.81 -17.16
N ASP A 213 5.28 15.05 -18.10
CA ASP A 213 5.01 15.19 -19.53
C ASP A 213 3.84 14.30 -19.99
N LEU A 214 3.27 13.50 -19.08
CA LEU A 214 2.13 12.64 -19.39
C LEU A 214 0.87 13.47 -19.62
N THR A 215 0.13 13.09 -20.65
CA THR A 215 -1.18 13.64 -21.00
C THR A 215 -2.24 12.55 -21.02
N GLU A 216 -3.52 12.94 -20.92
CA GLU A 216 -4.67 12.01 -21.03
C GLU A 216 -4.83 11.39 -22.41
#